data_AF-A0A3S0W1C9-F1
#
_entry.id   AF-A0A3S0W1C9-F1
#
_cell.length_a   1.000
_cell.length_b   1.000
_cell.length_c   1.000
_cell.angle_alpha   90.00
_cell.angle_beta   90.00
_cell.angle_gamma   90.00
#
_symmetry.space_group_name_H-M   'P 1'
#
loop_
_entity.id
_entity.type
_entity.pdbx_description
1 polymer ?
#
loop_
_entity_poly.entity_id
_entity_poly.type
_entity_poly.pdbx_seq_one_letter_code
_entity_poly.pdbx_strand_id
1 'polypeptide(L)'
;MTVPACRPLIILCPGRSFSSVLCTAIGQHPELCDLPEIYLGIADSVGELLDRASERGKRYLAYGLVRVIAELYQGDQSEDSAQAAWAWLRQRRDWSTGRLFHALAERVAPRQLVDKSPTHGQPDNLQRLRAIFPQARFLHLLRHPRGNCASLYKVHAQRASSAGSQDALLLAEQVERQWLKVHRHILAFTATLPAGQVMRLRGEDALAEPELYFAQLAEWLGIRTDAAAIDAMLHPEDSPYARPGPPSAPYGNNPGFIDDPRLRRGWPATGPLQGPLEWSPLGAGFTAETLALARQFGYH
;
A
#
# COMPACT_ATOMS: atom_id res chain seq x y z
N MET A 1 2.60 -7.04 -33.53
CA MET A 1 1.57 -6.79 -32.50
C MET A 1 2.22 -6.05 -31.37
N THR A 2 1.85 -4.79 -31.13
CA THR A 2 2.35 -4.01 -29.99
C THR A 2 1.82 -4.65 -28.70
N VAL A 3 2.72 -5.08 -27.81
CA VAL A 3 2.34 -5.49 -26.45
C VAL A 3 1.51 -4.35 -25.85
N PRO A 4 0.29 -4.58 -25.34
CA PRO A 4 -0.47 -3.53 -24.68
C PRO A 4 0.39 -2.93 -23.58
N ALA A 5 0.55 -1.61 -23.57
CA ALA A 5 1.36 -0.95 -22.56
C ALA A 5 0.82 -1.31 -21.17
N CYS A 6 1.66 -1.90 -20.31
CA CYS A 6 1.29 -2.22 -18.94
C CYS A 6 0.97 -0.93 -18.17
N ARG A 7 -0.21 -0.87 -17.56
CA ARG A 7 -0.71 0.29 -16.81
C ARG A 7 -1.13 -0.14 -15.40
N PRO A 8 -0.18 -0.45 -14.51
CA PRO A 8 -0.53 -0.85 -13.16
C PRO A 8 -1.20 0.31 -12.42
N LEU A 9 -2.06 -0.03 -11.46
CA LEU A 9 -2.54 0.88 -10.44
C LEU A 9 -1.56 0.86 -9.26
N ILE A 10 -0.95 1.99 -8.96
CA ILE A 10 -0.04 2.15 -7.83
C ILE A 10 -0.72 2.99 -6.74
N ILE A 11 -0.90 2.42 -5.55
CA ILE A 11 -1.50 3.11 -4.41
C ILE A 11 -0.41 3.85 -3.62
N LEU A 12 -0.62 5.14 -3.41
CA LEU A 12 0.26 6.06 -2.70
C LEU A 12 -0.42 6.58 -1.43
N CYS A 13 0.14 6.25 -0.27
CA CYS A 13 -0.33 6.74 1.02
C CYS A 13 0.75 6.60 2.09
N PRO A 14 0.66 7.34 3.22
CA PRO A 14 1.38 6.95 4.42
C PRO A 14 0.89 5.58 4.89
N GLY A 15 1.78 4.83 5.56
CA GLY A 15 1.39 3.61 6.26
C GLY A 15 0.20 3.86 7.17
N ARG A 16 -0.58 2.81 7.46
CA ARG A 16 -1.79 2.87 8.29
C ARG A 16 -2.95 3.65 7.65
N SER A 17 -3.07 3.69 6.32
CA SER A 17 -4.16 4.40 5.61
C SER A 17 -5.11 3.46 4.87
N PHE A 18 -5.58 2.37 5.52
CA PHE A 18 -6.47 1.34 4.91
C PHE A 18 -5.91 0.60 3.68
N SER A 19 -4.67 0.88 3.33
CA SER A 19 -4.06 0.48 2.07
C SER A 19 -4.00 -1.02 1.79
N SER A 20 -3.88 -1.90 2.80
CA SER A 20 -3.90 -3.35 2.56
C SER A 20 -5.30 -3.81 2.14
N VAL A 21 -6.35 -3.47 2.91
CA VAL A 21 -7.71 -3.88 2.57
C VAL A 21 -8.18 -3.27 1.26
N LEU A 22 -7.89 -1.99 1.00
CA LEU A 22 -8.32 -1.34 -0.25
C LEU A 22 -7.51 -1.81 -1.46
N CYS A 23 -6.21 -2.08 -1.33
CA CYS A 23 -5.43 -2.68 -2.43
C CYS A 23 -5.98 -4.05 -2.82
N THR A 24 -6.22 -4.90 -1.83
CA THR A 24 -6.75 -6.25 -2.05
C THR A 24 -8.18 -6.22 -2.60
N ALA A 25 -9.06 -5.36 -2.05
CA ALA A 25 -10.43 -5.18 -2.52
C ALA A 25 -10.45 -4.73 -4.00
N ILE A 26 -9.68 -3.70 -4.34
CA ILE A 26 -9.61 -3.21 -5.72
C ILE A 26 -9.10 -4.32 -6.65
N GLY A 27 -8.08 -5.09 -6.25
CA GLY A 27 -7.53 -6.14 -7.08
C GLY A 27 -8.40 -7.40 -7.23
N GLN A 28 -9.52 -7.53 -6.53
CA GLN A 28 -10.50 -8.59 -6.79
C GLN A 28 -11.35 -8.31 -8.04
N HIS A 29 -11.30 -7.10 -8.58
CA HIS A 29 -11.93 -6.81 -9.87
C HIS A 29 -11.39 -7.80 -10.95
N PRO A 30 -12.24 -8.38 -11.81
CA PRO A 30 -11.85 -9.44 -12.75
C PRO A 30 -10.75 -9.05 -13.76
N GLU A 31 -10.58 -7.75 -14.01
CA GLU A 31 -9.52 -7.21 -14.88
C GLU A 31 -8.28 -6.71 -14.12
N LEU A 32 -8.25 -6.87 -12.80
CA LEU A 32 -7.15 -6.48 -11.92
C LEU A 32 -6.56 -7.69 -11.18
N CYS A 33 -5.38 -7.52 -10.61
CA CYS A 33 -4.74 -8.49 -9.75
C CYS A 33 -4.02 -7.74 -8.62
N ASP A 34 -4.46 -7.93 -7.38
CA ASP A 34 -3.74 -7.37 -6.24
C ASP A 34 -2.39 -8.03 -6.04
N LEU A 35 -1.46 -7.24 -5.50
CA LEU A 35 -0.20 -7.72 -4.97
C LEU A 35 -0.14 -7.43 -3.46
N PRO A 36 0.49 -8.29 -2.65
CA PRO A 36 0.97 -7.91 -1.33
C PRO A 36 2.09 -6.86 -1.45
N GLU A 37 2.65 -6.42 -0.34
CA GLU A 37 3.76 -5.47 -0.34
C GLU A 37 5.03 -6.13 -0.93
N ILE A 38 5.35 -5.80 -2.19
CA ILE A 38 6.48 -6.39 -2.94
C ILE A 38 7.77 -5.55 -2.89
N TYR A 39 7.69 -4.30 -2.45
CA TYR A 39 8.83 -3.40 -2.22
C TYR A 39 9.81 -3.21 -3.42
N LEU A 40 9.43 -3.56 -4.65
CA LEU A 40 10.29 -3.38 -5.83
C LEU A 40 10.71 -1.91 -6.06
N GLY A 41 9.91 -0.96 -5.57
CA GLY A 41 10.20 0.47 -5.65
C GLY A 41 11.37 0.97 -4.78
N ILE A 42 11.98 0.13 -3.93
CA ILE A 42 13.03 0.62 -3.00
C ILE A 42 14.47 0.43 -3.51
N ALA A 43 14.69 -0.35 -4.57
CA ALA A 43 16.02 -0.78 -5.02
C ALA A 43 16.13 -0.82 -6.55
N ASP A 44 17.34 -0.71 -7.09
CA ASP A 44 17.62 -0.76 -8.54
C ASP A 44 17.64 -2.19 -9.09
N SER A 45 18.10 -3.13 -8.28
CA SER A 45 18.22 -4.54 -8.66
C SER A 45 17.52 -5.47 -7.67
N VAL A 46 17.17 -6.66 -8.15
CA VAL A 46 16.71 -7.76 -7.30
C VAL A 46 17.77 -8.07 -6.25
N GLY A 47 19.05 -8.05 -6.63
CA GLY A 47 20.16 -8.25 -5.71
C GLY A 47 20.15 -7.27 -4.53
N GLU A 48 20.07 -5.97 -4.81
CA GLU A 48 20.04 -4.95 -3.77
C GLU A 48 18.79 -5.09 -2.86
N LEU A 49 17.63 -5.43 -3.42
CA LEU A 49 16.43 -5.72 -2.63
C LEU A 49 16.66 -6.90 -1.68
N LEU A 50 17.29 -7.98 -2.16
CA LEU A 50 17.63 -9.14 -1.34
C LEU A 50 18.66 -8.82 -0.26
N ASP A 51 19.63 -7.95 -0.55
CA ASP A 51 20.62 -7.50 0.43
C ASP A 51 19.94 -6.72 1.56
N ARG A 52 19.04 -5.78 1.23
CA ARG A 52 18.21 -5.06 2.20
C ARG A 52 17.33 -5.99 3.02
N ALA A 53 16.75 -7.01 2.39
CA ALA A 53 15.95 -8.02 3.08
C ALA A 53 16.80 -8.95 3.97
N SER A 54 18.11 -9.02 3.76
CA SER A 54 19.03 -9.83 4.57
C SER A 54 19.49 -9.08 5.83
N GLU A 55 19.26 -7.77 5.92
CA GLU A 55 19.50 -7.01 7.13
C GLU A 55 18.61 -7.48 8.30
N ARG A 56 19.15 -7.38 9.52
CA ARG A 56 18.48 -7.85 10.74
C ARG A 56 17.09 -7.24 10.87
N GLY A 57 16.06 -8.09 10.91
CA GLY A 57 14.67 -7.69 11.07
C GLY A 57 14.00 -7.12 9.82
N LYS A 58 14.66 -7.13 8.65
CA LYS A 58 14.12 -6.59 7.39
C LYS A 58 13.70 -7.63 6.35
N ARG A 59 13.77 -8.92 6.69
CA ARG A 59 13.36 -10.02 5.80
C ARG A 59 11.92 -9.89 5.27
N TYR A 60 11.06 -9.17 6.01
CA TYR A 60 9.71 -8.85 5.58
C TYR A 60 9.61 -8.07 4.27
N LEU A 61 10.66 -7.35 3.87
CA LEU A 61 10.71 -6.62 2.59
C LEU A 61 10.59 -7.54 1.37
N ALA A 62 10.89 -8.83 1.52
CA ALA A 62 10.83 -9.80 0.43
C ALA A 62 9.64 -10.77 0.55
N TYR A 63 8.92 -10.84 1.68
CA TYR A 63 7.88 -11.85 1.89
C TYR A 63 6.74 -11.74 0.88
N GLY A 64 6.23 -10.53 0.63
CA GLY A 64 5.18 -10.33 -0.37
C GLY A 64 5.64 -10.75 -1.77
N LEU A 65 6.84 -10.35 -2.18
CA LEU A 65 7.40 -10.71 -3.48
C LEU A 65 7.60 -12.22 -3.64
N VAL A 66 8.09 -12.91 -2.61
CA VAL A 66 8.25 -14.37 -2.60
C VAL A 66 6.89 -15.06 -2.77
N ARG A 67 5.87 -14.60 -2.07
CA ARG A 67 4.50 -15.15 -2.19
C ARG A 67 3.92 -14.94 -3.57
N VAL A 68 4.15 -13.78 -4.18
CA VAL A 68 3.71 -13.49 -5.55
C VAL A 68 4.39 -14.43 -6.54
N ILE A 69 5.69 -14.64 -6.40
CA ILE A 69 6.43 -15.54 -7.30
C ILE A 69 5.97 -16.98 -7.11
N ALA A 70 5.76 -17.43 -5.88
CA ALA A 70 5.22 -18.75 -5.60
C ALA A 70 3.84 -18.93 -6.26
N GLU A 71 2.90 -18.02 -5.98
CA GLU A 71 1.53 -18.08 -6.51
C GLU A 71 1.51 -18.05 -8.04
N LEU A 72 2.24 -17.12 -8.67
CA LEU A 72 2.19 -16.92 -10.11
C LEU A 72 2.99 -17.97 -10.91
N TYR A 73 4.09 -18.50 -10.37
CA TYR A 73 4.94 -19.43 -11.12
C TYR A 73 4.73 -20.89 -10.74
N GLN A 74 4.25 -21.19 -9.54
CA GLN A 74 3.98 -22.55 -9.07
C GLN A 74 2.49 -22.85 -8.89
N GLY A 75 1.63 -21.82 -8.80
CA GLY A 75 0.19 -22.01 -8.62
C GLY A 75 -0.24 -22.21 -7.16
N ASP A 76 0.68 -22.09 -6.20
CA ASP A 76 0.38 -22.15 -4.77
C ASP A 76 1.39 -21.36 -3.93
N GLN A 77 1.14 -21.30 -2.61
CA GLN A 77 2.02 -20.66 -1.62
C GLN A 77 2.47 -21.66 -0.55
N SER A 78 2.75 -22.91 -0.95
CA SER A 78 3.38 -23.90 -0.06
C SER A 78 4.80 -23.47 0.34
N GLU A 79 5.34 -24.11 1.38
CA GLU A 79 6.73 -23.85 1.81
C GLU A 79 7.73 -24.18 0.69
N ASP A 80 7.53 -25.27 -0.06
CA ASP A 80 8.38 -25.65 -1.19
C ASP A 80 8.33 -24.60 -2.32
N SER A 81 7.13 -24.13 -2.67
CA SER A 81 6.96 -23.05 -3.65
C SER A 81 7.62 -21.74 -3.21
N ALA A 82 7.54 -21.39 -1.91
CA ALA A 82 8.22 -20.23 -1.37
C ALA A 82 9.75 -20.37 -1.37
N GLN A 83 10.29 -21.56 -1.05
CA GLN A 83 11.73 -21.82 -1.14
C GLN A 83 12.22 -21.77 -2.60
N ALA A 84 11.45 -22.33 -3.54
CA ALA A 84 11.71 -22.23 -4.96
C ALA A 84 11.69 -20.77 -5.44
N ALA A 85 10.74 -19.96 -4.97
CA ALA A 85 10.69 -18.52 -5.26
C ALA A 85 11.92 -17.76 -4.73
N TRP A 86 12.39 -18.08 -3.52
CA TRP A 86 13.66 -17.53 -3.01
C TRP A 86 14.85 -17.91 -3.89
N ALA A 87 14.95 -19.18 -4.32
CA ALA A 87 16.01 -19.63 -5.23
C ALA A 87 15.92 -18.92 -6.59
N TRP A 88 14.71 -18.76 -7.13
CA TRP A 88 14.42 -18.07 -8.38
C TRP A 88 14.88 -16.60 -8.34
N LEU A 89 14.64 -15.91 -7.23
CA LEU A 89 15.10 -14.54 -6.99
C LEU A 89 16.62 -14.46 -6.90
N ARG A 90 17.27 -15.40 -6.20
CA ARG A 90 18.74 -15.45 -6.08
C ARG A 90 19.43 -15.67 -7.43
N GLN A 91 18.83 -16.45 -8.32
CA GLN A 91 19.34 -16.67 -9.68
C GLN A 91 19.18 -15.43 -10.59
N ARG A 92 18.36 -14.46 -10.19
CA ARG A 92 18.03 -13.26 -10.97
C ARG A 92 18.47 -11.98 -10.27
N ARG A 93 19.49 -12.08 -9.42
CA ARG A 93 20.04 -10.94 -8.70
C ARG A 93 20.46 -9.77 -9.60
N ASP A 94 20.91 -10.08 -10.82
CA ASP A 94 21.33 -9.15 -11.86
C ASP A 94 20.16 -8.41 -12.54
N TRP A 95 18.92 -8.89 -12.36
CA TRP A 95 17.75 -8.21 -12.92
C TRP A 95 17.50 -6.88 -12.22
N SER A 96 17.12 -5.87 -12.99
CA SER A 96 16.54 -4.66 -12.41
C SER A 96 15.18 -4.97 -11.77
N THR A 97 14.83 -4.24 -10.72
CA THR A 97 13.49 -4.34 -10.12
C THR A 97 12.40 -4.00 -11.13
N GLY A 98 12.66 -3.06 -12.05
CA GLY A 98 11.77 -2.75 -13.16
C GLY A 98 11.52 -3.94 -14.10
N ARG A 99 12.58 -4.66 -14.49
CA ARG A 99 12.44 -5.88 -15.31
C ARG A 99 11.61 -6.94 -14.59
N LEU A 100 11.86 -7.14 -13.30
CA LEU A 100 11.07 -8.07 -12.49
C LEU A 100 9.59 -7.63 -12.43
N PHE A 101 9.32 -6.35 -12.20
CA PHE A 101 7.95 -5.83 -12.13
C PHE A 101 7.20 -6.01 -13.47
N HIS A 102 7.85 -5.75 -14.61
CA HIS A 102 7.29 -6.04 -15.93
C HIS A 102 7.02 -7.53 -16.13
N ALA A 103 7.93 -8.42 -15.71
CA ALA A 103 7.71 -9.87 -15.81
C ALA A 103 6.50 -10.34 -14.98
N LEU A 104 6.26 -9.75 -13.80
CA LEU A 104 5.05 -10.00 -13.01
C LEU A 104 3.79 -9.52 -13.75
N ALA A 105 3.86 -8.35 -14.39
CA ALA A 105 2.74 -7.79 -15.12
C ALA A 105 2.38 -8.63 -16.36
N GLU A 106 3.38 -9.09 -17.10
CA GLU A 106 3.20 -10.01 -18.23
C GLU A 106 2.54 -11.33 -17.79
N ARG A 107 2.88 -11.81 -16.59
CA ARG A 107 2.36 -13.09 -16.06
C ARG A 107 0.89 -13.05 -15.69
N VAL A 108 0.36 -11.87 -15.34
CA VAL A 108 -1.06 -11.68 -14.97
C VAL A 108 -1.94 -11.21 -16.13
N ALA A 109 -1.34 -10.86 -17.27
CA ALA A 109 -2.05 -10.38 -18.45
C ALA A 109 -3.18 -11.36 -18.86
N PRO A 110 -4.35 -10.88 -19.28
CA PRO A 110 -4.68 -9.47 -19.59
C PRO A 110 -5.02 -8.60 -18.38
N ARG A 111 -4.97 -9.12 -17.14
CA ARG A 111 -5.25 -8.32 -15.93
C ARG A 111 -4.15 -7.30 -15.66
N GLN A 112 -4.49 -6.20 -14.99
CA GLN A 112 -3.54 -5.16 -14.59
C GLN A 112 -3.17 -5.31 -13.10
N LEU A 113 -1.91 -5.07 -12.76
CA LEU A 113 -1.45 -5.15 -11.37
C LEU A 113 -1.99 -3.98 -10.53
N VAL A 114 -2.34 -4.27 -9.28
CA VAL A 114 -2.60 -3.28 -8.23
C VAL A 114 -1.53 -3.45 -7.15
N ASP A 115 -0.64 -2.47 -7.03
CA ASP A 115 0.49 -2.53 -6.11
C ASP A 115 0.44 -1.42 -5.06
N LYS A 116 0.82 -1.81 -3.85
CA LYS A 116 0.93 -0.94 -2.70
C LYS A 116 2.05 -1.42 -1.79
N SER A 117 3.02 -0.55 -1.53
CA SER A 117 3.96 -0.70 -0.42
C SER A 117 3.99 0.57 0.43
N PRO A 118 4.11 0.49 1.77
CA PRO A 118 4.14 1.66 2.66
C PRO A 118 5.26 2.68 2.34
N THR A 119 6.28 2.24 1.61
CA THR A 119 7.44 3.05 1.21
C THR A 119 7.20 3.83 -0.08
N HIS A 120 6.13 3.58 -0.84
CA HIS A 120 5.92 4.23 -2.15
C HIS A 120 5.92 5.75 -2.07
N GLY A 121 5.44 6.34 -0.97
CA GLY A 121 5.42 7.80 -0.79
C GLY A 121 6.78 8.46 -0.53
N GLN A 122 7.90 7.74 -0.62
CA GLN A 122 9.25 8.35 -0.57
C GLN A 122 9.65 8.88 -1.96
N PRO A 123 10.33 10.04 -2.06
CA PRO A 123 10.59 10.68 -3.35
C PRO A 123 11.31 9.78 -4.36
N ASP A 124 12.36 9.09 -3.93
CA ASP A 124 13.14 8.20 -4.80
C ASP A 124 12.29 7.03 -5.32
N ASN A 125 11.42 6.48 -4.47
CA ASN A 125 10.53 5.39 -4.85
C ASN A 125 9.46 5.86 -5.84
N LEU A 126 8.92 7.08 -5.67
CA LEU A 126 7.97 7.69 -6.62
C LEU A 126 8.60 7.86 -8.00
N GLN A 127 9.83 8.39 -8.06
CA GLN A 127 10.56 8.56 -9.31
C GLN A 127 10.89 7.22 -9.96
N ARG A 128 11.30 6.23 -9.18
CA ARG A 128 11.56 4.86 -9.67
C ARG A 128 10.30 4.23 -10.25
N LEU A 129 9.17 4.29 -9.55
CA LEU A 129 7.89 3.75 -10.02
C LEU A 129 7.44 4.43 -11.33
N ARG A 130 7.61 5.76 -11.44
CA ARG A 130 7.35 6.52 -12.68
C ARG A 130 8.24 6.09 -13.84
N ALA A 131 9.51 5.82 -13.56
CA ALA A 131 10.46 5.35 -14.58
C ALA A 131 10.14 3.92 -15.05
N ILE A 132 9.74 3.02 -14.14
CA ILE A 132 9.35 1.65 -14.48
C ILE A 132 8.06 1.63 -15.30
N PHE A 133 7.05 2.41 -14.90
CA PHE A 133 5.75 2.50 -15.56
C PHE A 133 5.33 3.95 -15.86
N PRO A 134 5.78 4.53 -16.99
CA PRO A 134 5.41 5.89 -17.37
C PRO A 134 3.90 6.10 -17.57
N GLN A 135 3.16 5.02 -17.89
CA GLN A 135 1.71 5.05 -18.08
C GLN A 135 0.92 4.53 -16.86
N ALA A 136 1.56 4.28 -15.71
CA ALA A 136 0.85 3.89 -14.51
C ALA A 136 -0.21 4.91 -14.10
N ARG A 137 -1.24 4.41 -13.43
CA ARG A 137 -2.23 5.22 -12.73
C ARG A 137 -1.92 5.20 -11.23
N PHE A 138 -2.06 6.34 -10.57
CA PHE A 138 -1.71 6.52 -9.17
C PHE A 138 -2.95 6.86 -8.36
N LEU A 139 -3.29 6.02 -7.39
CA LEU A 139 -4.33 6.31 -6.41
C LEU A 139 -3.69 6.95 -5.19
N HIS A 140 -3.90 8.24 -4.99
CA HIS A 140 -3.52 8.92 -3.75
C HIS A 140 -4.59 8.66 -2.69
N LEU A 141 -4.32 7.64 -1.86
CA LEU A 141 -5.21 7.19 -0.81
C LEU A 141 -5.01 8.00 0.47
N LEU A 142 -6.11 8.50 1.02
CA LEU A 142 -6.13 9.37 2.19
C LEU A 142 -6.70 8.63 3.40
N ARG A 143 -6.25 9.06 4.58
CA ARG A 143 -6.86 8.75 5.87
C ARG A 143 -6.78 9.99 6.75
N HIS A 144 -7.83 10.22 7.54
CA HIS A 144 -7.90 11.30 8.51
C HIS A 144 -6.64 11.30 9.39
N PRO A 145 -5.96 12.46 9.58
CA PRO A 145 -4.68 12.52 10.30
C PRO A 145 -4.81 11.95 11.72
N ARG A 146 -5.93 12.20 12.42
CA ARG A 146 -6.18 11.62 13.75
C ARG A 146 -6.18 10.10 13.75
N GLY A 147 -6.95 9.48 12.85
CA GLY A 147 -7.02 8.02 12.76
C GLY A 147 -5.70 7.39 12.32
N ASN A 148 -4.97 8.05 11.40
CA ASN A 148 -3.66 7.60 10.97
C ASN A 148 -2.62 7.66 12.10
N CYS A 149 -2.45 8.84 12.71
CA CYS A 149 -1.46 9.09 13.74
C CYS A 149 -1.71 8.25 15.00
N ALA A 150 -2.96 8.13 15.45
CA ALA A 150 -3.33 7.25 16.57
C ALA A 150 -2.89 5.81 16.32
N SER A 151 -3.18 5.30 15.11
CA SER A 151 -2.82 3.93 14.77
C SER A 151 -1.31 3.74 14.67
N LEU A 152 -0.58 4.72 14.16
CA LEU A 152 0.86 4.66 14.02
C LEU A 152 1.53 4.73 15.41
N TYR A 153 1.08 5.66 16.25
CA TYR A 153 1.56 5.83 17.62
C TYR A 153 1.41 4.52 18.41
N LYS A 154 0.23 3.89 18.38
CA LYS A 154 -0.02 2.62 19.07
C LYS A 154 0.99 1.54 18.68
N VAL A 155 1.30 1.39 17.38
CA VAL A 155 2.23 0.37 16.89
C VAL A 155 3.67 0.64 17.36
N HIS A 156 4.11 1.91 17.33
CA HIS A 156 5.45 2.27 17.79
C HIS A 156 5.59 2.18 19.31
N ALA A 157 4.59 2.65 20.06
CA ALA A 157 4.58 2.58 21.51
C ALA A 157 4.64 1.13 22.02
N GLN A 158 3.92 0.21 21.37
CA GLN A 158 3.98 -1.23 21.70
C GLN A 158 5.37 -1.85 21.47
N ARG A 159 6.16 -1.32 20.52
CA ARG A 159 7.52 -1.79 20.22
C ARG A 159 8.58 -1.20 21.14
N ALA A 160 8.30 -0.03 21.73
CA ALA A 160 9.23 0.71 22.56
C ALA A 160 9.10 0.37 24.05
N SER A 161 8.73 -0.87 24.39
CA SER A 161 8.52 -1.35 25.78
C SER A 161 9.56 -0.75 26.74
N SER A 162 9.08 0.07 27.70
CA SER A 162 9.82 0.94 28.66
C SER A 162 10.38 2.28 28.16
N ALA A 163 9.57 3.05 27.42
CA ALA A 163 9.87 4.44 27.04
C ALA A 163 9.45 5.47 28.12
N GLY A 164 10.28 6.51 28.34
CA GLY A 164 9.99 7.61 29.26
C GLY A 164 9.04 8.67 28.69
N SER A 165 8.68 9.70 29.47
CA SER A 165 7.78 10.78 29.01
C SER A 165 8.31 11.57 27.82
N GLN A 166 9.64 11.78 27.74
CA GLN A 166 10.29 12.46 26.62
C GLN A 166 10.21 11.65 25.32
N ASP A 167 10.33 10.32 25.40
CA ASP A 167 10.19 9.43 24.25
C ASP A 167 8.76 9.44 23.70
N ALA A 168 7.77 9.51 24.59
CA ALA A 168 6.36 9.63 24.21
C ALA A 168 6.07 10.94 23.46
N LEU A 169 6.64 12.06 23.91
CA LEU A 169 6.50 13.35 23.22
C LEU A 169 7.15 13.32 21.83
N LEU A 170 8.38 12.82 21.74
CA LEU A 170 9.09 12.68 20.47
C LEU A 170 8.32 11.76 19.51
N LEU A 171 7.73 10.67 20.01
CA LEU A 171 6.92 9.78 19.20
C LEU A 171 5.63 10.47 18.71
N ALA A 172 4.97 11.26 19.56
CA ALA A 172 3.78 12.01 19.17
C ALA A 172 4.07 13.00 18.02
N GLU A 173 5.19 13.71 18.07
CA GLU A 173 5.63 14.59 16.98
C GLU A 173 6.04 13.82 15.72
N GLN A 174 6.70 12.66 15.88
CA GLN A 174 7.15 11.82 14.77
C GLN A 174 5.98 11.31 13.92
N VAL A 175 4.88 10.86 14.54
CA VAL A 175 3.74 10.31 13.79
C VAL A 175 3.03 11.38 12.96
N GLU A 176 2.85 12.59 13.50
CA GLU A 176 2.30 13.72 12.76
C GLU A 176 3.23 14.12 11.60
N ARG A 177 4.52 14.29 11.89
CA ARG A 177 5.52 14.65 10.87
C ARG A 177 5.58 13.63 9.75
N GLN A 178 5.42 12.34 10.04
CA GLN A 178 5.38 11.30 9.02
C GLN A 178 4.16 11.43 8.10
N TRP A 179 2.97 11.66 8.66
CA TRP A 179 1.74 11.87 7.88
C TRP A 179 1.90 13.06 6.93
N LEU A 180 2.35 14.20 7.47
CA LEU A 180 2.54 15.44 6.71
C LEU A 180 3.61 15.29 5.62
N LYS A 181 4.78 14.72 5.97
CA LYS A 181 5.90 14.54 5.05
C LYS A 181 5.52 13.67 3.85
N VAL A 182 4.90 12.51 4.09
CA VAL A 182 4.54 11.58 3.01
C VAL A 182 3.50 12.19 2.08
N HIS A 183 2.46 12.85 2.61
CA HIS A 183 1.48 13.50 1.76
C HIS A 183 2.06 14.67 0.96
N ARG A 184 2.99 15.45 1.52
CA ARG A 184 3.71 16.49 0.77
C ARG A 184 4.51 15.92 -0.39
N HIS A 185 5.21 14.79 -0.19
CA HIS A 185 5.92 14.12 -1.29
C HIS A 185 4.97 13.65 -2.40
N ILE A 186 3.85 13.02 -2.02
CA ILE A 186 2.86 12.52 -2.98
C ILE A 186 2.22 13.68 -3.75
N LEU A 187 1.91 14.79 -3.10
CA LEU A 187 1.37 15.99 -3.76
C LEU A 187 2.38 16.61 -4.73
N ALA A 188 3.63 16.76 -4.30
CA ALA A 188 4.70 17.28 -5.16
C ALA A 188 4.90 16.41 -6.41
N PHE A 189 4.88 15.08 -6.23
CA PHE A 189 4.97 14.13 -7.34
C PHE A 189 3.75 14.18 -8.27
N THR A 190 2.54 14.08 -7.71
CA THR A 190 1.31 14.00 -8.51
C THR A 190 1.02 15.28 -9.28
N ALA A 191 1.50 16.44 -8.80
CA ALA A 191 1.45 17.71 -9.55
C ALA A 191 2.27 17.69 -10.85
N THR A 192 3.23 16.78 -11.00
CA THR A 192 4.04 16.63 -12.23
C THR A 192 3.44 15.65 -13.24
N LEU A 193 2.35 14.96 -12.89
CA LEU A 193 1.77 13.92 -13.72
C LEU A 193 0.74 14.48 -14.72
N PRO A 194 0.67 13.92 -15.94
CA PRO A 194 -0.40 14.16 -16.88
C PRO A 194 -1.81 14.01 -16.27
N ALA A 195 -2.76 14.80 -16.80
CA ALA A 195 -4.15 14.69 -16.43
C ALA A 195 -4.69 13.26 -16.61
N GLY A 196 -5.50 12.79 -15.66
CA GLY A 196 -6.07 11.45 -15.66
C GLY A 196 -5.17 10.35 -15.11
N GLN A 197 -3.88 10.60 -14.81
CA GLN A 197 -3.01 9.59 -14.16
C GLN A 197 -3.14 9.54 -12.64
N VAL A 198 -3.90 10.45 -12.02
CA VAL A 198 -4.05 10.50 -10.57
C VAL A 198 -5.52 10.62 -10.18
N MET A 199 -5.94 9.79 -9.24
CA MET A 199 -7.20 9.92 -8.50
C MET A 199 -6.88 10.07 -7.01
N ARG A 200 -7.58 10.96 -6.33
CA ARG A 200 -7.53 11.09 -4.86
C ARG A 200 -8.78 10.44 -4.28
N LEU A 201 -8.60 9.62 -3.24
CA LEU A 201 -9.70 8.90 -2.59
C LEU A 201 -9.51 8.93 -1.08
N ARG A 202 -10.55 9.35 -0.34
CA ARG A 202 -10.59 9.16 1.12
C ARG A 202 -10.95 7.70 1.40
N GLY A 203 -10.10 7.02 2.16
CA GLY A 203 -10.38 5.64 2.53
C GLY A 203 -11.64 5.50 3.36
N GLU A 204 -11.99 6.52 4.16
CA GLU A 204 -13.24 6.56 4.92
C GLU A 204 -14.46 6.49 4.01
N ASP A 205 -14.47 7.27 2.93
CA ASP A 205 -15.54 7.29 1.95
C ASP A 205 -15.69 5.93 1.26
N ALA A 206 -14.57 5.34 0.83
CA ALA A 206 -14.55 4.03 0.19
C ALA A 206 -14.99 2.88 1.13
N LEU A 207 -14.86 3.05 2.44
CA LEU A 207 -15.36 2.07 3.41
C LEU A 207 -16.84 2.30 3.74
N ALA A 208 -17.29 3.56 3.72
CA ALA A 208 -18.68 3.92 3.98
C ALA A 208 -19.60 3.53 2.82
N GLU A 209 -19.18 3.79 1.58
CA GLU A 209 -19.96 3.57 0.36
C GLU A 209 -19.12 2.82 -0.71
N PRO A 210 -18.66 1.58 -0.42
CA PRO A 210 -17.68 0.91 -1.27
C PRO A 210 -18.16 0.71 -2.71
N GLU A 211 -19.43 0.37 -2.93
CA GLU A 211 -19.99 0.18 -4.26
C GLU A 211 -19.89 1.45 -5.11
N LEU A 212 -20.18 2.62 -4.52
CA LEU A 212 -20.09 3.91 -5.21
C LEU A 212 -18.65 4.23 -5.62
N TYR A 213 -17.72 4.16 -4.67
CA TYR A 213 -16.34 4.56 -4.92
C TYR A 213 -15.57 3.54 -5.77
N PHE A 214 -15.90 2.25 -5.67
CA PHE A 214 -15.32 1.22 -6.53
C PHE A 214 -15.83 1.34 -7.97
N ALA A 215 -17.11 1.67 -8.19
CA ALA A 215 -17.62 1.97 -9.52
C ALA A 215 -16.92 3.19 -10.15
N GLN A 216 -16.76 4.28 -9.39
CA GLN A 216 -16.03 5.47 -9.87
C GLN A 216 -14.56 5.17 -10.18
N LEU A 217 -13.90 4.37 -9.34
CA LEU A 217 -12.53 3.95 -9.56
C LEU A 217 -12.41 3.08 -10.81
N ALA A 218 -13.32 2.13 -11.02
CA ALA A 218 -13.35 1.29 -12.22
C ALA A 218 -13.58 2.12 -13.50
N GLU A 219 -14.50 3.09 -13.47
CA GLU A 219 -14.73 4.03 -14.57
C GLU A 219 -13.45 4.83 -14.89
N TRP A 220 -12.78 5.39 -13.87
CA TRP A 220 -11.52 6.11 -14.04
C TRP A 220 -10.39 5.22 -14.61
N LEU A 221 -10.36 3.94 -14.18
CA LEU A 221 -9.44 2.95 -14.74
C LEU A 221 -9.83 2.50 -16.16
N GLY A 222 -11.04 2.82 -16.64
CA GLY A 222 -11.54 2.36 -17.94
C GLY A 222 -11.62 0.84 -18.02
N ILE A 223 -12.01 0.21 -16.90
CA ILE A 223 -12.29 -1.23 -16.79
C ILE A 223 -13.80 -1.44 -16.60
N ARG A 224 -14.25 -2.69 -16.58
CA ARG A 224 -15.65 -3.06 -16.38
C ARG A 224 -16.26 -2.39 -15.14
N THR A 225 -17.51 -1.97 -15.28
CA THR A 225 -18.27 -1.31 -14.20
C THR A 225 -19.59 -2.04 -13.92
N ASP A 226 -19.76 -3.26 -14.45
CA ASP A 226 -20.95 -4.06 -14.19
C ASP A 226 -21.01 -4.54 -12.73
N ALA A 227 -22.23 -4.79 -12.26
CA ALA A 227 -22.48 -5.12 -10.86
C ALA A 227 -21.65 -6.31 -10.35
N ALA A 228 -21.44 -7.34 -11.18
CA ALA A 228 -20.65 -8.51 -10.77
C ALA A 228 -19.16 -8.17 -10.58
N ALA A 229 -18.61 -7.29 -11.42
CA ALA A 229 -17.23 -6.85 -11.29
C ALA A 229 -17.00 -5.97 -10.05
N ILE A 230 -17.97 -5.11 -9.72
CA ILE A 230 -17.92 -4.28 -8.50
C ILE A 230 -18.19 -5.10 -7.24
N ASP A 231 -19.10 -6.07 -7.30
CA ASP A 231 -19.39 -7.00 -6.20
C ASP A 231 -18.15 -7.82 -5.82
N ALA A 232 -17.38 -8.32 -6.81
CA ALA A 232 -16.12 -9.01 -6.55
C ALA A 232 -15.13 -8.15 -5.73
N MET A 233 -15.10 -6.83 -5.93
CA MET A 233 -14.24 -5.92 -5.16
C MET A 233 -14.61 -5.84 -3.68
N LEU A 234 -15.82 -6.26 -3.29
CA LEU A 234 -16.31 -6.24 -1.91
C LEU A 234 -15.80 -7.42 -1.08
N HIS A 235 -15.08 -8.37 -1.72
CA HIS A 235 -14.61 -9.63 -1.13
C HIS A 235 -13.07 -9.75 -1.10
N PRO A 236 -12.33 -8.80 -0.47
CA PRO A 236 -10.88 -8.89 -0.35
C PRO A 236 -10.37 -10.19 0.31
N GLU A 237 -11.19 -10.86 1.12
CA GLU A 237 -10.90 -12.16 1.71
C GLU A 237 -10.61 -13.28 0.68
N ASP A 238 -11.07 -13.12 -0.57
CA ASP A 238 -10.86 -14.09 -1.65
C ASP A 238 -9.47 -14.00 -2.27
N SER A 239 -8.68 -12.96 -1.96
CA SER A 239 -7.32 -12.83 -2.45
C SER A 239 -6.43 -13.97 -1.95
N PRO A 240 -5.55 -14.54 -2.80
CA PRO A 240 -4.56 -15.52 -2.37
C PRO A 240 -3.57 -14.93 -1.34
N TYR A 241 -3.50 -13.61 -1.22
CA TYR A 241 -2.62 -12.88 -0.32
C TYR A 241 -3.32 -12.42 0.98
N ALA A 242 -4.64 -12.63 1.11
CA ALA A 242 -5.46 -12.31 2.28
C ALA A 242 -5.44 -13.41 3.36
N ARG A 243 -4.32 -14.11 3.48
CA ARG A 243 -4.10 -15.22 4.43
C ARG A 243 -2.64 -15.26 4.91
N PRO A 244 -2.35 -15.91 6.05
CA PRO A 244 -0.97 -16.20 6.45
C PRO A 244 -0.22 -16.92 5.33
N GLY A 245 1.04 -16.55 5.15
CA GLY A 245 1.94 -17.22 4.20
C GLY A 245 2.72 -18.37 4.83
N PRO A 246 3.54 -19.09 4.04
CA PRO A 246 4.35 -20.21 4.53
C PRO A 246 5.51 -19.71 5.43
N PRO A 247 6.16 -20.57 6.23
CA PRO A 247 7.28 -20.20 7.11
C PRO A 247 8.39 -19.37 6.45
N SER A 248 8.71 -19.64 5.17
CA SER A 248 9.71 -18.89 4.40
C SER A 248 9.23 -17.50 3.92
N ALA A 249 7.94 -17.22 4.01
CA ALA A 249 7.31 -15.94 3.70
C ALA A 249 5.97 -15.75 4.48
N PRO A 250 6.01 -15.57 5.81
CA PRO A 250 4.85 -15.74 6.70
C PRO A 250 3.76 -14.69 6.53
N TYR A 251 4.09 -13.53 5.96
CA TYR A 251 3.15 -12.42 5.74
C TYR A 251 3.38 -11.83 4.34
N GLY A 252 3.18 -10.53 4.16
CA GLY A 252 3.26 -9.85 2.86
C GLY A 252 2.38 -8.61 2.86
N ASN A 253 1.35 -8.61 3.70
CA ASN A 253 0.57 -7.45 4.08
C ASN A 253 0.66 -7.22 5.59
N ASN A 254 -0.01 -6.15 6.07
CA ASN A 254 -0.10 -5.87 7.49
C ASN A 254 -0.74 -7.05 8.26
N PRO A 255 -0.16 -7.51 9.39
CA PRO A 255 -0.71 -8.64 10.15
C PRO A 255 -2.19 -8.44 10.55
N GLY A 256 -2.59 -7.25 10.99
CA GLY A 256 -3.97 -6.99 11.39
C GLY A 256 -4.99 -7.03 10.23
N PHE A 257 -4.53 -6.97 8.98
CA PHE A 257 -5.38 -7.25 7.81
C PHE A 257 -5.44 -8.76 7.53
N ILE A 258 -4.32 -9.47 7.67
CA ILE A 258 -4.29 -10.93 7.50
C ILE A 258 -5.19 -11.64 8.52
N ASP A 259 -5.30 -11.10 9.74
CA ASP A 259 -6.15 -11.67 10.80
C ASP A 259 -7.65 -11.50 10.54
N ASP A 260 -8.07 -10.45 9.81
CA ASP A 260 -9.46 -10.20 9.42
C ASP A 260 -9.50 -9.46 8.07
N PRO A 261 -9.44 -10.20 6.95
CA PRO A 261 -9.22 -9.61 5.63
C PRO A 261 -10.47 -8.97 5.03
N ARG A 262 -11.63 -9.11 5.68
CA ARG A 262 -12.92 -8.63 5.15
C ARG A 262 -12.98 -7.11 5.06
N LEU A 263 -13.70 -6.63 4.07
CA LEU A 263 -14.01 -5.20 3.93
C LEU A 263 -14.99 -4.76 5.02
N ARG A 264 -14.49 -4.06 6.04
CA ARG A 264 -15.34 -3.51 7.12
C ARG A 264 -16.07 -2.27 6.63
N ARG A 265 -17.37 -2.43 6.34
CA ARG A 265 -18.23 -1.35 5.86
C ARG A 265 -18.61 -0.37 6.96
N GLY A 266 -18.83 0.87 6.56
CA GLY A 266 -19.25 1.97 7.43
C GLY A 266 -18.14 2.99 7.70
N TRP A 267 -18.53 4.11 8.28
CA TRP A 267 -17.60 5.19 8.58
C TRP A 267 -16.67 4.80 9.73
N PRO A 268 -15.33 4.74 9.53
CA PRO A 268 -14.41 4.49 10.62
C PRO A 268 -14.56 5.58 11.68
N ALA A 269 -14.60 5.21 12.97
CA ALA A 269 -14.63 6.20 14.04
C ALA A 269 -13.40 7.13 13.94
N THR A 270 -13.62 8.37 13.54
CA THR A 270 -12.63 9.43 13.48
C THR A 270 -13.02 10.53 14.44
N GLY A 271 -12.17 10.82 15.42
CA GLY A 271 -12.36 12.01 16.28
C GLY A 271 -12.20 13.31 15.48
N PRO A 272 -12.60 14.46 16.06
CA PRO A 272 -12.59 15.75 15.37
C PRO A 272 -11.18 16.15 14.94
N LEU A 273 -11.05 16.91 13.84
CA LEU A 273 -9.73 17.39 13.39
C LEU A 273 -9.06 18.30 14.43
N GLN A 274 -9.84 19.08 15.18
CA GLN A 274 -9.34 19.99 16.22
C GLN A 274 -9.37 19.37 17.62
N GLY A 275 -8.66 20.00 18.56
CA GLY A 275 -8.64 19.59 19.97
C GLY A 275 -7.45 18.68 20.34
N PRO A 276 -7.33 18.32 21.62
CA PRO A 276 -6.20 17.55 22.14
C PRO A 276 -6.10 16.17 21.46
N LEU A 277 -4.88 15.71 21.23
CA LEU A 277 -4.59 14.39 20.68
C LEU A 277 -4.49 13.36 21.81
N GLU A 278 -5.13 12.20 21.64
CA GLU A 278 -5.25 11.16 22.67
C GLU A 278 -3.89 10.55 23.07
N TRP A 279 -2.89 10.68 22.20
CA TRP A 279 -1.53 10.20 22.41
C TRP A 279 -0.52 11.32 22.74
N SER A 280 -0.95 12.59 22.80
CA SER A 280 -0.06 13.71 23.13
C SER A 280 0.07 13.84 24.65
N PRO A 281 1.27 13.67 25.25
CA PRO A 281 1.46 13.78 26.69
C PRO A 281 1.13 15.17 27.26
N LEU A 282 1.17 16.20 26.41
CA LEU A 282 0.92 17.60 26.80
C LEU A 282 -0.48 18.09 26.37
N GLY A 283 -1.34 17.21 25.85
CA GLY A 283 -2.67 17.59 25.36
C GLY A 283 -2.64 18.52 24.14
N ALA A 284 -1.52 18.56 23.41
CA ALA A 284 -1.41 19.37 22.20
C ALA A 284 -2.34 18.84 21.08
N GLY A 285 -2.85 19.75 20.25
CA GLY A 285 -3.52 19.45 18.99
C GLY A 285 -2.53 19.34 17.82
N PHE A 286 -3.04 19.10 16.61
CA PHE A 286 -2.23 19.14 15.39
C PHE A 286 -1.64 20.52 15.11
N THR A 287 -0.47 20.54 14.46
CA THR A 287 0.15 21.77 13.95
C THR A 287 -0.73 22.43 12.88
N ALA A 288 -0.54 23.74 12.69
CA ALA A 288 -1.24 24.50 11.66
C ALA A 288 -1.02 23.92 10.24
N GLU A 289 0.15 23.37 9.96
CA GLU A 289 0.48 22.74 8.67
C GLU A 289 -0.36 21.48 8.43
N THR A 290 -0.48 20.62 9.45
CA THR A 290 -1.32 19.42 9.38
C THR A 290 -2.79 19.77 9.24
N LEU A 291 -3.28 20.76 9.99
CA LEU A 291 -4.66 21.23 9.88
C LEU A 291 -4.97 21.80 8.49
N ALA A 292 -4.06 22.59 7.91
CA ALA A 292 -4.22 23.15 6.57
C ALA A 292 -4.29 22.03 5.51
N LEU A 293 -3.37 21.07 5.56
CA LEU A 293 -3.33 19.96 4.62
C LEU A 293 -4.55 19.03 4.78
N ALA A 294 -4.99 18.78 6.00
CA ALA A 294 -6.18 17.97 6.25
C ALA A 294 -7.46 18.62 5.68
N ARG A 295 -7.61 19.94 5.82
CA ARG A 295 -8.73 20.68 5.20
C ARG A 295 -8.67 20.67 3.68
N GLN A 296 -7.47 20.74 3.09
CA GLN A 296 -7.29 20.57 1.64
C GLN A 296 -7.76 19.18 1.15
N PHE A 297 -7.68 18.17 2.03
CA PHE A 297 -8.19 16.82 1.79
C PHE A 297 -9.67 16.63 2.16
N GLY A 298 -10.37 17.68 2.59
CA GLY A 298 -11.79 17.62 2.95
C GLY A 298 -12.06 17.01 4.32
N TYR A 299 -11.10 17.08 5.25
CA TYR A 299 -11.31 16.73 6.66
C TYR A 299 -11.64 17.98 7.49
N HIS A 300 -12.55 17.82 8.46
CA HIS A 300 -13.12 18.90 9.27
C HIS A 300 -13.05 18.60 10.78
#